data_AF-A0A3C0KGQ1-F1
#
_entry.id   AF-A0A3C0KGQ1-F1
#
_cell.length_a   1.000
_cell.length_b   1.000
_cell.length_c   1.000
_cell.angle_alpha   90.00
_cell.angle_beta   90.00
_cell.angle_gamma   90.00
#
_symmetry.space_group_name_H-M   'P 1'
#
loop_
_entity.id
_entity.type
_entity.pdbx_description
1 polymer ?
#
loop_
_entity_poly.entity_id
_entity_poly.type
_entity_poly.pdbx_seq_one_letter_code
_entity_poly.pdbx_strand_id
1 'polypeptide(L)'
;MTAATADRPWLSAYPEGVPADIDVDQYPSLVHLMEESFAKYATRPAFSFMGKETSYAQTDSLSQAFAAYLQSLGLAKGDRVAIMMPNVPQYPVVVAGILRAGYVVVNVNPLYTARELEHQLKDSGATAIVIIENFAHTLEQCIAHTPVKHVVLAAMGDMLGLLKGAIVNYVVRNVKKMVPAYKLPQAVRFNEAIARGARGSFKRPDLQPDDVALLQYTGGTTGVSKGAVLLHRNIIANALQSEAWNDPVMKKVPADEQSTSICALPLYHIFAFTVNMILGLRTGGKMILIPNPRDLPAVLKELSKQRFHSFPAVNTLFNGLANHPDFNTVDWS
;
A
#
# COMPACT_ATOMS: atom_id res chain seq x y z
N MET A 1 -7.57 12.67 41.56
CA MET A 1 -8.15 12.55 40.22
C MET A 1 -8.74 13.89 39.85
N THR A 2 -8.33 14.46 38.72
CA THR A 2 -8.95 15.68 38.20
C THR A 2 -10.33 15.34 37.65
N ALA A 3 -11.29 16.27 37.67
CA ALA A 3 -12.66 16.03 37.19
C ALA A 3 -12.71 15.43 35.76
N ALA A 4 -11.77 15.83 34.88
CA ALA A 4 -11.64 15.30 33.53
C ALA A 4 -11.31 13.80 33.43
N THR A 5 -10.72 13.20 34.47
CA THR A 5 -10.43 11.74 34.53
C THR A 5 -11.58 10.92 35.07
N ALA A 6 -12.56 11.55 35.73
CA ALA A 6 -13.73 10.85 36.27
C ALA A 6 -14.69 10.38 35.14
N ASP A 7 -14.85 11.19 34.10
CA ASP A 7 -15.72 10.88 32.95
C ASP A 7 -15.02 10.03 31.86
N ARG A 8 -13.69 9.95 31.90
CA ARG A 8 -12.86 9.15 30.97
C ARG A 8 -11.83 8.30 31.73
N PRO A 9 -12.27 7.30 32.52
CA PRO A 9 -11.40 6.54 33.42
C PRO A 9 -10.29 5.75 32.70
N TRP A 10 -10.48 5.42 31.41
CA TRP A 10 -9.45 4.74 30.62
C TRP A 10 -8.20 5.60 30.36
N LEU A 11 -8.26 6.92 30.53
CA LEU A 11 -7.10 7.80 30.32
C LEU A 11 -5.98 7.52 31.33
N SER A 12 -6.27 6.99 32.51
CA SER A 12 -5.21 6.60 33.46
C SER A 12 -4.41 5.37 33.00
N ALA A 13 -4.91 4.63 32.00
CA ALA A 13 -4.19 3.51 31.38
C ALA A 13 -3.38 3.93 30.15
N TYR A 14 -3.42 5.21 29.76
CA TYR A 14 -2.66 5.70 28.60
C TYR A 14 -1.17 5.77 28.96
N PRO A 15 -0.28 5.29 28.08
CA PRO A 15 1.16 5.48 28.27
C PRO A 15 1.51 6.96 28.40
N GLU A 16 2.60 7.26 29.12
CA GLU A 16 3.13 8.62 29.22
C GLU A 16 3.41 9.19 27.83
N GLY A 17 2.99 10.43 27.59
CA GLY A 17 3.15 11.14 26.32
C GLY A 17 2.03 10.92 25.29
N VAL A 18 1.10 9.97 25.52
CA VAL A 18 -0.06 9.79 24.64
C VAL A 18 -1.15 10.81 25.00
N PRO A 19 -1.58 11.69 24.07
CA PRO A 19 -2.63 12.67 24.34
C PRO A 19 -4.00 12.00 24.50
N ALA A 20 -4.88 12.64 25.29
CA ALA A 20 -6.26 12.17 25.47
C ALA A 20 -7.13 12.36 24.22
N ASP A 21 -6.80 13.36 23.40
CA ASP A 21 -7.55 13.79 22.23
C ASP A 21 -6.56 14.09 21.09
N ILE A 22 -6.99 13.86 19.84
CA ILE A 22 -6.21 14.19 18.63
C ILE A 22 -7.00 15.17 17.76
N ASP A 23 -6.29 16.00 17.00
CA ASP A 23 -6.91 16.89 15.99
C ASP A 23 -7.12 16.12 14.68
N VAL A 24 -8.33 15.59 14.49
CA VAL A 24 -8.68 14.82 13.28
C VAL A 24 -8.83 15.69 12.03
N ASP A 25 -8.90 17.02 12.19
CA ASP A 25 -9.08 17.99 11.11
C ASP A 25 -7.73 18.57 10.62
N GLN A 26 -6.60 18.05 11.14
CA GLN A 26 -5.26 18.48 10.77
C GLN A 26 -5.00 18.43 9.24
N TYR A 27 -5.69 17.55 8.51
CA TYR A 27 -5.55 17.42 7.06
C TYR A 27 -6.91 17.45 6.35
N PRO A 28 -7.05 18.22 5.26
CA PRO A 28 -8.29 18.24 4.47
C PRO A 28 -8.49 16.98 3.63
N SER A 29 -7.41 16.25 3.32
CA SER A 29 -7.46 14.98 2.58
C SER A 29 -6.22 14.13 2.80
N LEU A 30 -6.37 12.82 2.57
CA LEU A 30 -5.23 11.89 2.59
C LEU A 30 -4.15 12.27 1.56
N VAL A 31 -4.56 12.90 0.45
CA VAL A 31 -3.64 13.44 -0.56
C VAL A 31 -2.77 14.54 0.04
N HIS A 32 -3.35 15.48 0.79
CA HIS A 32 -2.58 16.55 1.43
C HIS A 32 -1.53 15.99 2.40
N LEU A 33 -1.91 14.99 3.22
CA LEU A 33 -0.98 14.31 4.13
C LEU A 33 0.19 13.67 3.37
N MET A 34 -0.10 12.97 2.26
CA MET A 34 0.94 12.34 1.44
C MET A 34 1.84 13.39 0.76
N GLU A 35 1.29 14.46 0.20
CA GLU A 35 2.06 15.51 -0.47
C GLU A 35 2.98 16.27 0.50
N GLU A 36 2.51 16.58 1.71
CA GLU A 36 3.35 17.14 2.78
C GLU A 36 4.52 16.21 3.10
N SER A 37 4.24 14.91 3.25
CA SER A 37 5.25 13.90 3.54
C SER A 37 6.26 13.76 2.40
N PHE A 38 5.79 13.74 1.16
CA PHE A 38 6.63 13.67 -0.03
C PHE A 38 7.57 14.87 -0.15
N ALA A 39 7.10 16.07 0.16
CA ALA A 39 7.92 17.27 0.17
C ALA A 39 8.92 17.28 1.34
N LYS A 40 8.44 17.01 2.56
CA LYS A 40 9.24 17.06 3.80
C LYS A 40 10.37 16.03 3.83
N TYR A 41 10.14 14.83 3.29
CA TYR A 41 11.09 13.72 3.33
C TYR A 41 11.65 13.35 1.95
N ALA A 42 11.57 14.25 0.97
CA ALA A 42 11.86 14.02 -0.46
C ALA A 42 13.11 13.16 -0.75
N THR A 43 14.21 13.43 -0.05
CA THR A 43 15.51 12.76 -0.26
C THR A 43 15.65 11.42 0.46
N ARG A 44 14.78 11.13 1.44
CA ARG A 44 14.84 9.89 2.22
C ARG A 44 14.32 8.71 1.39
N PRO A 45 14.82 7.49 1.62
CA PRO A 45 14.18 6.28 1.15
C PRO A 45 12.78 6.11 1.75
N ALA A 46 11.76 5.92 0.92
CA ALA A 46 10.40 5.57 1.36
C ALA A 46 10.20 4.05 1.38
N PHE A 47 10.69 3.36 0.34
CA PHE A 47 10.48 1.93 0.16
C PHE A 47 11.79 1.23 -0.21
N SER A 48 12.05 0.07 0.39
CA SER A 48 13.10 -0.88 -0.01
C SER A 48 12.45 -2.15 -0.57
N PHE A 49 12.85 -2.56 -1.76
CA PHE A 49 12.36 -3.78 -2.40
C PHE A 49 13.48 -4.47 -3.18
N MET A 50 13.75 -5.73 -2.83
CA MET A 50 14.81 -6.56 -3.44
C MET A 50 16.17 -5.84 -3.50
N GLY A 51 16.54 -5.07 -2.47
CA GLY A 51 17.78 -4.28 -2.44
C GLY A 51 17.83 -3.08 -3.40
N LYS A 52 16.68 -2.56 -3.81
CA LYS A 52 16.55 -1.25 -4.46
C LYS A 52 15.68 -0.35 -3.59
N GLU A 53 16.16 0.84 -3.32
CA GLU A 53 15.41 1.87 -2.61
C GLU A 53 14.72 2.82 -3.59
N THR A 54 13.50 3.23 -3.24
CA THR A 54 12.71 4.29 -3.90
C THR A 54 12.51 5.41 -2.89
N SER A 55 12.91 6.64 -3.24
CA SER A 55 12.76 7.80 -2.36
C SER A 55 11.34 8.36 -2.36
N TYR A 56 11.03 9.18 -1.35
CA TYR A 56 9.76 9.93 -1.29
C TYR A 56 9.52 10.76 -2.55
N ALA A 57 10.54 11.48 -3.05
CA ALA A 57 10.43 12.28 -4.28
C ALA A 57 10.17 11.42 -5.53
N GLN A 58 10.75 10.22 -5.59
CA GLN A 58 10.50 9.28 -6.69
C GLN A 58 9.07 8.74 -6.63
N THR A 59 8.59 8.35 -5.45
CA THR A 59 7.19 7.91 -5.27
C THR A 59 6.22 9.03 -5.65
N ASP A 60 6.48 10.26 -5.21
CA ASP A 60 5.68 11.42 -5.55
C ASP A 60 5.60 11.60 -7.07
N SER A 61 6.74 11.81 -7.73
CA SER A 61 6.82 12.03 -9.18
C SER A 61 6.10 10.95 -9.98
N LEU A 62 6.30 9.68 -9.63
CA LEU A 62 5.63 8.55 -10.28
C LEU A 62 4.11 8.58 -10.01
N SER A 63 3.69 8.94 -8.81
CA SER A 63 2.26 9.04 -8.48
C SER A 63 1.58 10.18 -9.23
N GLN A 64 2.28 11.29 -9.50
CA GLN A 64 1.74 12.39 -10.30
C GLN A 64 1.57 11.99 -11.76
N ALA A 65 2.58 11.32 -12.33
CA ALA A 65 2.48 10.75 -13.66
C ALA A 65 1.34 9.73 -13.73
N PHE A 66 1.21 8.84 -12.74
CA PHE A 66 0.14 7.85 -12.73
C PHE A 66 -1.26 8.51 -12.62
N ALA A 67 -1.41 9.56 -11.80
CA ALA A 67 -2.65 10.32 -11.70
C ALA A 67 -3.05 10.97 -13.03
N ALA A 68 -2.11 11.61 -13.72
CA ALA A 68 -2.34 12.20 -15.05
C ALA A 68 -2.73 11.13 -16.08
N TYR A 69 -2.09 9.95 -16.04
CA TYR A 69 -2.48 8.84 -16.89
C TYR A 69 -3.93 8.40 -16.63
N LEU A 70 -4.32 8.20 -15.38
CA LEU A 70 -5.70 7.79 -15.06
C LEU A 70 -6.73 8.84 -15.50
N GLN A 71 -6.44 10.14 -15.36
CA GLN A 71 -7.31 11.20 -15.87
C GLN A 71 -7.45 11.19 -17.39
N SER A 72 -6.40 10.80 -18.11
CA SER A 72 -6.48 10.66 -19.58
C SER A 72 -7.36 9.50 -20.06
N LEU A 73 -7.77 8.60 -19.17
CA LEU A 73 -8.72 7.52 -19.48
C LEU A 73 -10.18 7.98 -19.51
N GLY A 74 -10.47 9.24 -19.13
CA GLY A 74 -11.83 9.79 -19.15
C GLY A 74 -12.71 9.33 -17.99
N LEU A 75 -12.10 8.90 -16.88
CA LEU A 75 -12.81 8.56 -15.63
C LEU A 75 -13.37 9.82 -14.96
N ALA A 76 -14.48 9.68 -14.24
CA ALA A 76 -15.10 10.74 -13.45
C ALA A 76 -14.56 10.75 -12.00
N LYS A 77 -14.59 11.92 -11.34
CA LYS A 77 -14.29 12.00 -9.89
C LYS A 77 -15.17 10.98 -9.15
N GLY A 78 -14.57 10.19 -8.26
CA GLY A 78 -15.26 9.12 -7.51
C GLY A 78 -15.35 7.77 -8.24
N ASP A 79 -14.82 7.65 -9.47
CA ASP A 79 -14.67 6.35 -10.10
C ASP A 79 -13.73 5.44 -9.30
N ARG A 80 -14.00 4.12 -9.36
CA ARG A 80 -13.30 3.11 -8.57
C ARG A 80 -12.18 2.49 -9.41
N VAL A 81 -10.97 2.48 -8.86
CA VAL A 81 -9.80 1.85 -9.45
C VAL A 81 -9.33 0.74 -8.53
N ALA A 82 -9.40 -0.51 -9.02
CA ALA A 82 -8.99 -1.68 -8.28
C ALA A 82 -7.47 -1.86 -8.29
N ILE A 83 -6.91 -2.35 -7.19
CA ILE A 83 -5.49 -2.68 -7.04
C ILE A 83 -5.38 -4.14 -6.61
N MET A 84 -4.76 -4.98 -7.46
CA MET A 84 -4.49 -6.38 -7.18
C MET A 84 -2.99 -6.66 -7.29
N MET A 85 -2.26 -6.32 -6.23
CA MET A 85 -0.81 -6.45 -6.15
C MET A 85 -0.36 -6.90 -4.74
N PRO A 86 0.76 -7.64 -4.63
CA PRO A 86 1.42 -7.88 -3.35
C PRO A 86 2.19 -6.62 -2.91
N ASN A 87 3.00 -6.73 -1.86
CA ASN A 87 3.84 -5.63 -1.39
C ASN A 87 4.99 -5.39 -2.38
N VAL A 88 4.78 -4.46 -3.30
CA VAL A 88 5.73 -4.04 -4.34
C VAL A 88 5.70 -2.51 -4.44
N PRO A 89 6.79 -1.85 -4.88
CA PRO A 89 6.89 -0.39 -4.87
C PRO A 89 5.88 0.33 -5.77
N GLN A 90 5.27 -0.37 -6.73
CA GLN A 90 4.18 0.15 -7.56
C GLN A 90 2.91 0.40 -6.73
N TYR A 91 2.66 -0.40 -5.69
CA TYR A 91 1.45 -0.29 -4.87
C TYR A 91 1.27 1.12 -4.26
N PRO A 92 2.24 1.68 -3.50
CA PRO A 92 2.10 3.03 -2.95
C PRO A 92 2.02 4.12 -4.03
N VAL A 93 2.75 3.96 -5.15
CA VAL A 93 2.65 4.88 -6.30
C VAL A 93 1.23 4.91 -6.86
N VAL A 94 0.63 3.74 -7.03
CA VAL A 94 -0.73 3.56 -7.58
C VAL A 94 -1.78 4.10 -6.61
N VAL A 95 -1.67 3.80 -5.32
CA VAL A 95 -2.58 4.37 -4.29
C VAL A 95 -2.53 5.90 -4.32
N ALA A 96 -1.33 6.49 -4.24
CA ALA A 96 -1.18 7.93 -4.26
C ALA A 96 -1.72 8.52 -5.58
N GLY A 97 -1.45 7.89 -6.72
CA GLY A 97 -1.93 8.36 -8.02
C GLY A 97 -3.45 8.30 -8.18
N ILE A 98 -4.11 7.22 -7.70
CA ILE A 98 -5.57 7.07 -7.71
C ILE A 98 -6.21 8.18 -6.86
N LEU A 99 -5.75 8.34 -5.62
CA LEU A 99 -6.31 9.33 -4.70
C LEU A 99 -6.08 10.76 -5.21
N ARG A 100 -4.88 11.07 -5.70
CA ARG A 100 -4.54 12.39 -6.28
C ARG A 100 -5.38 12.72 -7.51
N ALA A 101 -5.75 11.72 -8.30
CA ALA A 101 -6.63 11.91 -9.45
C ALA A 101 -8.11 12.08 -9.09
N GLY A 102 -8.47 11.88 -7.80
CA GLY A 102 -9.83 12.03 -7.29
C GLY A 102 -10.68 10.78 -7.45
N TYR A 103 -10.04 9.62 -7.49
CA TYR A 103 -10.67 8.32 -7.61
C TYR A 103 -10.60 7.55 -6.30
N VAL A 104 -11.41 6.50 -6.22
CA VAL A 104 -11.53 5.63 -5.05
C VAL A 104 -10.65 4.39 -5.23
N VAL A 105 -9.84 4.07 -4.23
CA VAL A 105 -9.02 2.84 -4.22
C VAL A 105 -9.90 1.65 -3.85
N VAL A 106 -9.86 0.59 -4.66
CA VAL A 106 -10.48 -0.70 -4.30
C VAL A 106 -9.39 -1.74 -4.10
N ASN A 107 -9.15 -2.12 -2.84
CA ASN A 107 -8.13 -3.10 -2.52
C ASN A 107 -8.60 -4.52 -2.77
N VAL A 108 -7.86 -5.26 -3.59
CA VAL A 108 -8.18 -6.64 -3.98
C VAL A 108 -7.10 -7.58 -3.49
N ASN A 109 -7.51 -8.67 -2.84
CA ASN A 109 -6.58 -9.74 -2.45
C ASN A 109 -6.08 -10.47 -3.71
N PRO A 110 -4.75 -10.49 -3.99
CA PRO A 110 -4.20 -11.17 -5.15
C PRO A 110 -4.42 -12.69 -5.17
N LEU A 111 -4.78 -13.29 -4.03
CA LEU A 111 -5.05 -14.72 -3.91
C LEU A 111 -6.52 -15.10 -4.15
N TYR A 112 -7.37 -14.14 -4.52
CA TYR A 112 -8.75 -14.44 -4.90
C TYR A 112 -8.83 -15.32 -6.14
N THR A 113 -9.85 -16.18 -6.15
CA THR A 113 -10.30 -16.90 -7.34
C THR A 113 -10.97 -15.93 -8.33
N ALA A 114 -11.13 -16.35 -9.59
CA ALA A 114 -11.80 -15.53 -10.60
C ALA A 114 -13.24 -15.15 -10.19
N ARG A 115 -13.97 -16.05 -9.53
CA ARG A 115 -15.33 -15.80 -9.04
C ARG A 115 -15.37 -14.73 -7.94
N GLU A 116 -14.44 -14.81 -6.99
CA GLU A 116 -14.35 -13.81 -5.90
C GLU A 116 -13.94 -12.44 -6.43
N LEU A 117 -12.98 -12.42 -7.37
CA LEU A 117 -12.56 -11.21 -8.07
C LEU A 117 -13.72 -10.60 -8.86
N GLU A 118 -14.46 -11.41 -9.62
CA GLU A 118 -15.63 -10.96 -10.38
C GLU A 118 -16.66 -10.30 -9.48
N HIS A 119 -17.01 -10.95 -8.37
CA HIS A 119 -17.96 -10.43 -7.40
C HIS A 119 -17.51 -9.06 -6.89
N GLN A 120 -16.26 -8.93 -6.44
CA GLN A 120 -15.75 -7.67 -5.91
C GLN A 120 -15.72 -6.56 -6.97
N LEU A 121 -15.30 -6.86 -8.20
CA LEU A 121 -15.23 -5.87 -9.28
C LEU A 121 -16.64 -5.39 -9.70
N LYS A 122 -17.64 -6.29 -9.68
CA LYS A 122 -19.04 -5.93 -9.91
C LYS A 122 -19.60 -5.08 -8.78
N ASP A 123 -19.44 -5.53 -7.53
CA ASP A 123 -19.98 -4.88 -6.34
C ASP A 123 -19.38 -3.49 -6.11
N SER A 124 -18.08 -3.34 -6.30
CA SER A 124 -17.40 -2.04 -6.21
C SER A 124 -17.68 -1.15 -7.42
N GLY A 125 -18.10 -1.74 -8.54
CA GLY A 125 -18.24 -1.05 -9.82
C GLY A 125 -16.93 -0.49 -10.36
N ALA A 126 -15.79 -1.13 -10.07
CA ALA A 126 -14.49 -0.68 -10.57
C ALA A 126 -14.43 -0.72 -12.10
N THR A 127 -14.02 0.39 -12.71
CA THR A 127 -13.92 0.54 -14.18
C THR A 127 -12.48 0.44 -14.67
N ALA A 128 -11.50 0.51 -13.76
CA ALA A 128 -10.10 0.29 -14.03
C ALA A 128 -9.49 -0.65 -12.98
N ILE A 129 -8.46 -1.40 -13.37
CA ILE A 129 -7.68 -2.24 -12.45
C ILE A 129 -6.18 -2.11 -12.74
N VAL A 130 -5.40 -2.01 -11.69
CA VAL A 130 -3.93 -2.14 -11.71
C VAL A 130 -3.58 -3.47 -11.06
N ILE A 131 -2.94 -4.34 -11.83
CA ILE A 131 -2.70 -5.73 -11.44
C ILE A 131 -1.26 -6.13 -11.76
N ILE A 132 -0.64 -6.90 -10.86
CA ILE A 132 0.66 -7.51 -11.16
C ILE A 132 0.45 -8.76 -12.02
N GLU A 133 1.28 -8.94 -13.04
CA GLU A 133 1.10 -9.96 -14.07
C GLU A 133 1.03 -11.40 -13.53
N ASN A 134 1.57 -11.66 -12.34
CA ASN A 134 1.42 -12.93 -11.63
C ASN A 134 -0.04 -13.40 -11.48
N PHE A 135 -0.99 -12.46 -11.43
CA PHE A 135 -2.41 -12.74 -11.22
C PHE A 135 -3.28 -12.36 -12.43
N ALA A 136 -2.66 -11.96 -13.55
CA ALA A 136 -3.37 -11.52 -14.74
C ALA A 136 -4.27 -12.61 -15.35
N HIS A 137 -3.89 -13.88 -15.24
CA HIS A 137 -4.72 -15.01 -15.66
C HIS A 137 -6.03 -15.10 -14.88
N THR A 138 -6.03 -14.77 -13.58
CA THR A 138 -7.26 -14.73 -12.78
C THR A 138 -8.21 -13.65 -13.29
N LEU A 139 -7.68 -12.47 -13.62
CA LEU A 139 -8.47 -11.37 -14.19
C LEU A 139 -9.03 -11.74 -15.57
N GLU A 140 -8.23 -12.35 -16.44
CA GLU A 140 -8.66 -12.80 -17.77
C GLU A 140 -9.92 -13.67 -17.70
N GLN A 141 -9.99 -14.58 -16.72
CA GLN A 141 -11.12 -15.49 -16.58
C GLN A 141 -12.46 -14.81 -16.26
N CYS A 142 -12.45 -13.61 -15.65
CA CYS A 142 -13.67 -12.94 -15.23
C CYS A 142 -13.92 -11.56 -15.86
N ILE A 143 -12.90 -10.92 -16.46
CA ILE A 143 -12.96 -9.50 -16.87
C ILE A 143 -14.14 -9.19 -17.80
N ALA A 144 -14.49 -10.13 -18.69
CA ALA A 144 -15.61 -9.99 -19.63
C ALA A 144 -16.99 -9.86 -18.94
N HIS A 145 -17.09 -10.26 -17.68
CA HIS A 145 -18.29 -10.15 -16.87
C HIS A 145 -18.24 -8.99 -15.88
N THR A 146 -17.22 -8.14 -15.92
CA THR A 146 -17.03 -7.03 -14.97
C THR A 146 -17.19 -5.67 -15.65
N PRO A 147 -17.38 -4.58 -14.90
CA PRO A 147 -17.38 -3.22 -15.43
C PRO A 147 -16.00 -2.70 -15.87
N VAL A 148 -14.93 -3.49 -15.67
CA VAL A 148 -13.54 -3.07 -15.94
C VAL A 148 -13.33 -2.88 -17.43
N LYS A 149 -12.90 -1.66 -17.80
CA LYS A 149 -12.56 -1.24 -19.16
C LYS A 149 -11.07 -1.01 -19.35
N HIS A 150 -10.36 -0.61 -18.29
CA HIS A 150 -8.95 -0.26 -18.34
C HIS A 150 -8.13 -1.19 -17.45
N VAL A 151 -7.04 -1.74 -18.00
CA VAL A 151 -6.13 -2.63 -17.28
C VAL A 151 -4.72 -2.07 -17.36
N VAL A 152 -4.08 -1.90 -16.21
CA VAL A 152 -2.65 -1.59 -16.12
C VAL A 152 -1.92 -2.81 -15.56
N LEU A 153 -0.98 -3.35 -16.33
CA LEU A 153 -0.17 -4.51 -15.95
C LEU A 153 1.19 -4.07 -15.41
N ALA A 154 1.42 -4.33 -14.12
CA ALA A 154 2.72 -4.22 -13.49
C ALA A 154 3.49 -5.54 -13.56
N ALA A 155 4.82 -5.47 -13.54
CA ALA A 155 5.70 -6.59 -13.30
C ALA A 155 6.66 -6.31 -12.14
N MET A 156 7.11 -7.38 -11.48
CA MET A 156 8.00 -7.30 -10.30
C MET A 156 9.25 -6.45 -10.55
N GLY A 157 9.79 -6.45 -11.77
CA GLY A 157 11.01 -5.73 -12.13
C GLY A 157 10.82 -4.26 -12.53
N ASP A 158 9.60 -3.74 -12.69
CA ASP A 158 9.36 -2.44 -13.35
C ASP A 158 10.07 -1.27 -12.65
N MET A 159 10.20 -1.31 -11.31
CA MET A 159 10.85 -0.26 -10.51
C MET A 159 12.25 -0.64 -9.99
N LEU A 160 12.87 -1.70 -10.54
CA LEU A 160 14.22 -2.13 -10.15
C LEU A 160 15.34 -1.54 -11.02
N GLY A 161 15.00 -0.70 -12.00
CA GLY A 161 15.92 -0.23 -13.04
C GLY A 161 16.06 -1.22 -14.20
N LEU A 162 16.64 -0.79 -15.31
CA LEU A 162 16.61 -1.53 -16.58
C LEU A 162 17.21 -2.95 -16.48
N LEU A 163 18.46 -3.06 -16.02
CA LEU A 163 19.18 -4.34 -16.01
C LEU A 163 18.61 -5.31 -14.97
N LYS A 164 18.54 -4.87 -13.71
CA LYS A 164 18.01 -5.69 -12.60
C LYS A 164 16.54 -6.05 -12.82
N GLY A 165 15.74 -5.11 -13.31
CA GLY A 165 14.34 -5.34 -13.64
C GLY A 165 14.14 -6.37 -14.74
N ALA A 166 14.93 -6.33 -15.82
CA ALA A 166 14.88 -7.33 -16.88
C ALA A 166 15.22 -8.74 -16.37
N ILE A 167 16.26 -8.87 -15.55
CA ILE A 167 16.65 -10.15 -14.93
C ILE A 167 15.54 -10.69 -14.04
N VAL A 168 14.98 -9.84 -13.16
CA VAL A 168 13.91 -10.25 -12.25
C VAL A 168 12.66 -10.68 -13.03
N ASN A 169 12.25 -9.92 -14.04
CA ASN A 169 11.12 -10.29 -14.90
C ASN A 169 11.37 -11.63 -15.63
N TYR A 170 12.59 -11.84 -16.14
CA TYR A 170 12.96 -13.12 -16.76
C TYR A 170 12.86 -14.28 -15.77
N VAL A 171 13.41 -14.14 -14.55
CA VAL A 171 13.36 -15.18 -13.51
C VAL A 171 11.92 -15.48 -13.11
N VAL A 172 11.11 -14.45 -12.87
CA VAL A 172 9.70 -14.60 -12.45
C VAL A 172 8.87 -15.30 -13.53
N ARG A 173 9.06 -14.95 -14.81
CA ARG A 173 8.32 -15.54 -15.93
C ARG A 173 8.80 -16.92 -16.34
N ASN A 174 10.11 -17.11 -16.50
CA ASN A 174 10.68 -18.27 -17.20
C ASN A 174 11.30 -19.31 -16.26
N VAL A 175 11.90 -18.86 -15.16
CA VAL A 175 12.60 -19.77 -14.22
C VAL A 175 11.65 -20.27 -13.14
N LYS A 176 11.02 -19.35 -12.39
CA LYS A 176 10.05 -19.68 -11.35
C LYS A 176 8.65 -19.95 -11.89
N LYS A 177 8.38 -19.61 -13.17
CA LYS A 177 7.08 -19.80 -13.85
C LYS A 177 5.89 -19.28 -13.02
N MET A 178 6.08 -18.14 -12.35
CA MET A 178 5.08 -17.53 -11.46
C MET A 178 4.07 -16.65 -12.21
N VAL A 179 4.16 -16.59 -13.53
CA VAL A 179 3.26 -15.83 -14.40
C VAL A 179 2.61 -16.85 -15.34
N PRO A 180 1.40 -17.32 -15.01
CA PRO A 180 0.62 -18.16 -15.92
C PRO A 180 0.37 -17.42 -17.25
N ALA A 181 0.15 -18.17 -18.33
CA ALA A 181 -0.21 -17.56 -19.60
C ALA A 181 -1.58 -16.86 -19.51
N TYR A 182 -1.71 -15.69 -20.13
CA TYR A 182 -2.95 -14.92 -20.20
C TYR A 182 -3.01 -14.09 -21.49
N LYS A 183 -4.21 -13.66 -21.88
CA LYS A 183 -4.46 -12.75 -23.00
C LYS A 183 -5.32 -11.57 -22.53
N LEU A 184 -4.65 -10.43 -22.33
CA LEU A 184 -5.28 -9.15 -22.00
C LEU A 184 -4.83 -8.09 -23.01
N PRO A 185 -5.28 -8.14 -24.27
CA PRO A 185 -4.80 -7.24 -25.34
C PRO A 185 -5.06 -5.75 -25.09
N GLN A 186 -6.04 -5.43 -24.24
CA GLN A 186 -6.37 -4.06 -23.81
C GLN A 186 -5.44 -3.50 -22.73
N ALA A 187 -4.55 -4.33 -22.15
CA ALA A 187 -3.74 -3.92 -21.02
C ALA A 187 -2.57 -3.00 -21.42
N VAL A 188 -2.38 -1.93 -20.66
CA VAL A 188 -1.23 -1.02 -20.77
C VAL A 188 -0.18 -1.42 -19.74
N ARG A 189 1.10 -1.44 -20.11
CA ARG A 189 2.18 -1.74 -19.15
C ARG A 189 2.34 -0.60 -18.15
N PHE A 190 2.65 -0.90 -16.89
CA PHE A 190 2.81 0.10 -15.84
C PHE A 190 3.80 1.22 -16.23
N ASN A 191 5.00 0.87 -16.69
CA ASN A 191 6.00 1.86 -17.12
C ASN A 191 5.53 2.69 -18.33
N GLU A 192 4.69 2.12 -19.19
CA GLU A 192 4.08 2.86 -20.30
C GLU A 192 3.00 3.83 -19.81
N ALA A 193 2.15 3.41 -18.87
CA ALA A 193 1.18 4.28 -18.21
C ALA A 193 1.87 5.47 -17.54
N ILE A 194 2.95 5.23 -16.78
CA ILE A 194 3.79 6.28 -16.20
C ILE A 194 4.34 7.21 -17.28
N ALA A 195 4.93 6.67 -18.36
CA ALA A 195 5.51 7.49 -19.42
C ALA A 195 4.46 8.35 -20.15
N ARG A 196 3.26 7.80 -20.40
CA ARG A 196 2.12 8.54 -20.99
C ARG A 196 1.67 9.67 -20.05
N GLY A 197 1.51 9.36 -18.77
CA GLY A 197 1.09 10.33 -17.75
C GLY A 197 2.10 11.44 -17.49
N ALA A 198 3.40 11.14 -17.53
CA ALA A 198 4.47 12.14 -17.38
C ALA A 198 4.49 13.17 -18.52
N ARG A 199 3.93 12.84 -19.68
CA ARG A 199 3.73 13.78 -20.81
C ARG A 199 2.33 14.42 -20.82
N GLY A 200 1.43 13.94 -19.96
CA GLY A 200 0.06 14.41 -19.85
C GLY A 200 -0.06 15.64 -18.95
N SER A 201 -1.26 16.20 -18.90
CA SER A 201 -1.63 17.21 -17.91
C SER A 201 -2.34 16.56 -16.73
N PHE A 202 -2.01 17.02 -15.52
CA PHE A 202 -2.71 16.65 -14.30
C PHE A 202 -3.62 17.80 -13.88
N LYS A 203 -4.91 17.51 -13.67
CA LYS A 203 -5.85 18.47 -13.08
C LYS A 203 -6.12 18.07 -11.64
N ARG A 204 -5.64 18.86 -10.69
CA ARG A 204 -5.93 18.64 -9.27
C ARG A 204 -7.45 18.71 -9.03
N PRO A 205 -8.10 17.64 -8.54
CA PRO A 205 -9.50 17.66 -8.18
C PRO A 205 -9.69 18.41 -6.85
N ASP A 206 -10.89 18.93 -6.64
CA ASP A 206 -11.32 19.38 -5.31
C ASP A 206 -11.70 18.16 -4.47
N LEU A 207 -10.95 17.87 -3.42
CA LEU A 207 -11.15 16.73 -2.53
C LEU A 207 -11.66 17.20 -1.18
N GLN A 208 -12.71 16.56 -0.71
CA GLN A 208 -13.33 16.85 0.58
C GLN A 208 -13.01 15.73 1.59
N PRO A 209 -12.98 16.02 2.89
CA PRO A 209 -12.77 15.01 3.93
C PRO A 209 -13.77 13.84 3.86
N ASP A 210 -14.96 14.11 3.33
CA ASP A 210 -16.10 13.19 3.23
C ASP A 210 -16.17 12.46 1.89
N ASP A 211 -15.24 12.73 0.97
CA ASP A 211 -15.09 11.93 -0.24
C ASP A 211 -14.60 10.52 0.14
N VAL A 212 -15.08 9.51 -0.57
CA VAL A 212 -14.64 8.12 -0.39
C VAL A 212 -13.20 7.99 -0.85
N ALA A 213 -12.32 7.51 0.02
CA ALA A 213 -10.93 7.24 -0.32
C ALA A 213 -10.73 5.76 -0.69
N LEU A 214 -11.35 4.85 0.07
CA LEU A 214 -11.19 3.41 -0.12
C LEU A 214 -12.51 2.65 -0.03
N LEU A 215 -12.60 1.58 -0.84
CA LEU A 215 -13.47 0.44 -0.57
C LEU A 215 -12.60 -0.73 -0.12
N GLN A 216 -12.68 -1.04 1.17
CA GLN A 216 -11.93 -2.15 1.77
C GLN A 216 -12.85 -3.35 1.93
N TYR A 217 -12.63 -4.40 1.15
CA TYR A 217 -13.44 -5.61 1.25
C TYR A 217 -13.02 -6.47 2.44
N THR A 218 -14.02 -6.98 3.15
CA THR A 218 -13.87 -7.83 4.33
C THR A 218 -14.84 -9.00 4.26
N GLY A 219 -14.33 -10.19 4.57
CA GLY A 219 -15.15 -11.38 4.77
C GLY A 219 -15.70 -11.36 6.19
N GLY A 220 -17.00 -11.09 6.33
CA GLY A 220 -17.69 -11.30 7.61
C GLY A 220 -17.83 -12.79 7.94
N THR A 221 -18.34 -13.10 9.12
CA THR A 221 -18.60 -14.49 9.57
C THR A 221 -19.76 -15.17 8.83
N THR A 222 -20.53 -14.42 8.04
CA THR A 222 -21.62 -14.94 7.21
C THR A 222 -21.68 -14.21 5.86
N GLY A 223 -21.70 -14.95 4.76
CA GLY A 223 -22.04 -14.44 3.42
C GLY A 223 -20.86 -13.97 2.57
N VAL A 224 -21.18 -13.34 1.45
CA VAL A 224 -20.22 -12.83 0.46
C VAL A 224 -19.51 -11.59 1.01
N SER A 225 -18.24 -11.39 0.63
CA SER A 225 -17.42 -10.24 1.02
C SER A 225 -18.12 -8.91 0.75
N LYS A 226 -18.01 -7.97 1.70
CA LYS A 226 -18.64 -6.63 1.67
C LYS A 226 -17.58 -5.54 1.67
N GLY A 227 -17.81 -4.47 0.91
CA GLY A 227 -16.94 -3.29 0.90
C GLY A 227 -17.23 -2.37 2.08
N ALA A 228 -16.29 -2.23 3.00
CA ALA A 228 -16.30 -1.14 3.97
C ALA A 228 -15.90 0.16 3.28
N VAL A 229 -16.78 1.17 3.33
CA VAL A 229 -16.54 2.50 2.78
C VAL A 229 -15.71 3.30 3.76
N LEU A 230 -14.51 3.72 3.35
CA LEU A 230 -13.61 4.53 4.16
C LEU A 230 -13.39 5.88 3.50
N LEU A 231 -13.71 6.94 4.22
CA LEU A 231 -13.55 8.33 3.79
C LEU A 231 -12.12 8.80 4.05
N HIS A 232 -11.70 9.87 3.39
CA HIS A 232 -10.39 10.49 3.65
C HIS A 232 -10.19 10.78 5.15
N ARG A 233 -11.17 11.40 5.81
CA ARG A 233 -11.13 11.70 7.25
C ARG A 233 -10.98 10.45 8.14
N ASN A 234 -11.53 9.30 7.73
CA ASN A 234 -11.42 8.08 8.54
C ASN A 234 -9.97 7.58 8.60
N ILE A 235 -9.29 7.60 7.46
CA ILE A 235 -7.89 7.16 7.37
C ILE A 235 -6.96 8.14 8.07
N ILE A 236 -7.20 9.45 7.92
CA ILE A 236 -6.45 10.49 8.64
C ILE A 236 -6.58 10.29 10.14
N ALA A 237 -7.81 10.21 10.66
CA ALA A 237 -8.05 9.99 12.09
C ALA A 237 -7.33 8.74 12.60
N ASN A 238 -7.39 7.62 11.87
CA ASN A 238 -6.72 6.40 12.30
C ASN A 238 -5.19 6.49 12.23
N ALA A 239 -4.62 7.18 11.23
CA ALA A 239 -3.19 7.42 11.14
C ALA A 239 -2.69 8.32 12.30
N LEU A 240 -3.44 9.36 12.65
CA LEU A 240 -3.12 10.26 13.77
C LEU A 240 -3.22 9.55 15.12
N GLN A 241 -4.24 8.72 15.33
CA GLN A 241 -4.35 7.87 16.52
C GLN A 241 -3.17 6.90 16.61
N SER A 242 -2.81 6.27 15.49
CA SER A 242 -1.70 5.32 15.43
C SER A 242 -0.35 5.99 15.69
N GLU A 243 -0.14 7.21 15.18
CA GLU A 243 1.04 8.01 15.47
C GLU A 243 1.12 8.36 16.96
N ALA A 244 0.04 8.91 17.52
CA ALA A 244 -0.03 9.28 18.93
C ALA A 244 0.28 8.10 19.86
N TRP A 245 -0.21 6.91 19.52
CA TRP A 245 0.03 5.70 20.30
C TRP A 245 1.44 5.11 20.14
N ASN A 246 2.03 5.26 18.95
CA ASN A 246 3.37 4.74 18.66
C ASN A 246 4.48 5.71 19.08
N ASP A 247 4.22 7.02 19.17
CA ASP A 247 5.23 8.04 19.47
C ASP A 247 6.11 7.72 20.69
N PRO A 248 5.56 7.27 21.85
CA PRO A 248 6.40 6.98 23.02
C PRO A 248 7.45 5.89 22.76
N VAL A 249 7.11 4.83 22.03
CA VAL A 249 8.07 3.76 21.71
C VAL A 249 9.02 4.17 20.59
N MET A 250 8.54 4.96 19.63
CA MET A 250 9.35 5.41 18.49
C MET A 250 10.44 6.41 18.90
N LYS A 251 10.30 7.10 20.04
CA LYS A 251 11.38 7.91 20.65
C LYS A 251 12.63 7.11 21.04
N LYS A 252 12.56 5.78 21.08
CA LYS A 252 13.73 4.92 21.31
C LYS A 252 14.60 4.75 20.06
N VAL A 253 14.06 5.05 18.86
CA VAL A 253 14.86 5.06 17.64
C VAL A 253 15.85 6.23 17.73
N PRO A 254 17.16 6.00 17.51
CA PRO A 254 18.15 7.07 17.54
C PRO A 254 17.81 8.21 16.58
N ALA A 255 18.06 9.45 16.99
CA ALA A 255 17.62 10.63 16.23
C ALA A 255 18.29 10.78 14.86
N ASP A 256 19.47 10.20 14.69
CA ASP A 256 20.22 10.12 13.42
C ASP A 256 19.79 8.94 12.54
N GLU A 257 18.84 8.12 13.00
CA GLU A 257 18.34 6.97 12.28
C GLU A 257 16.93 7.17 11.75
N GLN A 258 16.74 6.74 10.51
CA GLN A 258 15.41 6.70 9.92
C GLN A 258 14.64 5.50 10.48
N SER A 259 13.49 5.76 11.11
CA SER A 259 12.52 4.71 11.45
C SER A 259 12.28 3.81 10.24
N THR A 260 12.42 2.50 10.44
CA THR A 260 12.39 1.50 9.38
C THR A 260 11.47 0.39 9.80
N SER A 261 10.46 0.08 8.98
CA SER A 261 9.42 -0.90 9.29
C SER A 261 9.41 -2.03 8.27
N ILE A 262 9.26 -3.26 8.75
CA ILE A 262 9.05 -4.43 7.91
C ILE A 262 7.59 -4.48 7.48
N CYS A 263 7.34 -4.40 6.18
CA CYS A 263 6.01 -4.53 5.59
C CYS A 263 5.82 -5.95 5.07
N ALA A 264 5.63 -6.89 6.01
CA ALA A 264 5.31 -8.29 5.71
C ALA A 264 3.81 -8.55 5.54
N LEU A 265 2.99 -7.77 6.23
CA LEU A 265 1.54 -7.84 6.08
C LEU A 265 1.09 -7.19 4.78
N PRO A 266 0.06 -7.73 4.10
CA PRO A 266 -0.27 -7.25 2.77
C PRO A 266 -0.91 -5.85 2.78
N LEU A 267 -0.39 -4.93 1.96
CA LEU A 267 -0.85 -3.54 1.90
C LEU A 267 -2.31 -3.40 1.46
N TYR A 268 -2.87 -4.39 0.76
CA TYR A 268 -4.29 -4.43 0.41
C TYR A 268 -5.22 -4.75 1.60
N HIS A 269 -4.68 -5.01 2.80
CA HIS A 269 -5.44 -5.08 4.04
C HIS A 269 -5.28 -3.79 4.85
N ILE A 270 -6.38 -3.32 5.44
CA ILE A 270 -6.44 -2.00 6.10
C ILE A 270 -5.42 -1.80 7.23
N PHE A 271 -5.03 -2.89 7.91
CA PHE A 271 -4.01 -2.84 8.96
C PHE A 271 -2.65 -2.39 8.40
N ALA A 272 -2.11 -3.09 7.39
CA ALA A 272 -0.84 -2.73 6.79
C ALA A 272 -0.94 -1.42 5.97
N PHE A 273 -2.09 -1.21 5.32
CA PHE A 273 -2.37 0.05 4.62
C PHE A 273 -2.18 1.24 5.56
N THR A 274 -2.76 1.20 6.76
CA THR A 274 -2.71 2.34 7.68
C THR A 274 -1.42 2.37 8.49
N VAL A 275 -1.04 1.26 9.11
CA VAL A 275 0.06 1.21 10.09
C VAL A 275 1.44 1.14 9.43
N ASN A 276 1.59 0.44 8.31
CA ASN A 276 2.85 0.48 7.56
C ASN A 276 2.86 1.67 6.60
N MET A 277 1.90 1.74 5.68
CA MET A 277 1.99 2.71 4.58
C MET A 277 1.65 4.14 4.97
N ILE A 278 0.44 4.43 5.44
CA ILE A 278 0.05 5.82 5.72
C ILE A 278 0.87 6.40 6.90
N LEU A 279 0.99 5.66 8.00
CA LEU A 279 1.80 6.09 9.14
C LEU A 279 3.29 6.18 8.80
N GLY A 280 3.83 5.21 8.05
CA GLY A 280 5.22 5.24 7.59
C GLY A 280 5.52 6.46 6.73
N LEU A 281 4.65 6.79 5.78
CA LEU A 281 4.76 8.00 4.95
C LEU A 281 4.72 9.26 5.81
N ARG A 282 3.72 9.37 6.69
CA ARG A 282 3.51 10.52 7.59
C ARG A 282 4.74 10.81 8.45
N THR A 283 5.35 9.77 9.00
CA THR A 283 6.50 9.88 9.92
C THR A 283 7.84 9.94 9.20
N GLY A 284 7.86 9.84 7.86
CA GLY A 284 9.09 9.85 7.08
C GLY A 284 9.93 8.59 7.23
N GLY A 285 9.30 7.47 7.60
CA GLY A 285 9.94 6.17 7.77
C GLY A 285 10.22 5.46 6.45
N LYS A 286 11.08 4.44 6.50
CA LYS A 286 11.38 3.52 5.40
C LYS A 286 10.60 2.22 5.57
N MET A 287 9.94 1.75 4.53
CA MET A 287 9.25 0.46 4.52
C MET A 287 10.02 -0.58 3.71
N ILE A 288 10.29 -1.73 4.32
CA ILE A 288 10.88 -2.89 3.64
C ILE A 288 9.75 -3.77 3.13
N LEU A 289 9.56 -3.78 1.82
CA LEU A 289 8.44 -4.47 1.17
C LEU A 289 8.77 -5.95 0.99
N ILE A 290 8.03 -6.81 1.70
CA ILE A 290 8.15 -8.26 1.58
C ILE A 290 7.00 -8.77 0.72
N PRO A 291 7.25 -9.17 -0.54
CA PRO A 291 6.17 -9.54 -1.48
C PRO A 291 5.49 -10.87 -1.12
N ASN A 292 6.22 -11.80 -0.49
CA ASN A 292 5.68 -13.07 -0.06
C ASN A 292 6.21 -13.41 1.36
N PRO A 293 5.45 -13.10 2.42
CA PRO A 293 5.86 -13.38 3.80
C PRO A 293 5.85 -14.88 4.15
N ARG A 294 5.32 -15.76 3.27
CA ARG A 294 5.34 -17.22 3.48
C ARG A 294 6.66 -17.88 3.06
N ASP A 295 7.48 -17.19 2.27
CA ASP A 295 8.82 -17.63 1.91
C ASP A 295 9.81 -17.25 3.02
N LEU A 296 9.76 -17.97 4.15
CA LEU A 296 10.54 -17.64 5.35
C LEU A 296 12.04 -17.55 5.10
N PRO A 297 12.68 -18.43 4.30
CA PRO A 297 14.09 -18.26 3.94
C PRO A 297 14.37 -16.93 3.24
N ALA A 298 13.51 -16.51 2.31
CA ALA A 298 13.67 -15.22 1.63
C ALA A 298 13.42 -14.04 2.58
N VAL A 299 12.45 -14.15 3.50
CA VAL A 299 12.18 -13.13 4.53
C VAL A 299 13.40 -12.96 5.42
N LEU A 300 13.89 -14.02 6.05
CA LEU A 300 15.05 -13.96 6.97
C LEU A 300 16.30 -13.44 6.25
N LYS A 301 16.52 -13.84 4.99
CA LYS A 301 17.63 -13.32 4.16
C LYS A 301 17.51 -11.83 3.84
N GLU A 302 16.30 -11.28 3.76
CA GLU A 302 16.13 -9.83 3.60
C GLU A 302 16.33 -9.12 4.93
N LEU A 303 15.75 -9.63 6.02
CA LEU A 303 15.89 -9.07 7.36
C LEU A 303 17.35 -9.05 7.84
N SER A 304 18.15 -10.08 7.51
CA SER A 304 19.56 -10.17 7.90
C SER A 304 20.46 -9.07 7.31
N LYS A 305 19.93 -8.23 6.41
CA LYS A 305 20.68 -7.14 5.75
C LYS A 305 20.21 -5.75 6.20
N GLN A 306 19.21 -5.69 7.06
CA GLN A 306 18.44 -4.50 7.31
C GLN A 306 18.39 -4.23 8.80
N ARG A 307 18.62 -2.98 9.19
CA ARG A 307 18.21 -2.52 10.51
C ARG A 307 16.76 -2.08 10.44
N PHE A 308 15.93 -2.57 11.36
CA PHE A 308 14.52 -2.22 11.43
C PHE A 308 14.08 -2.00 12.87
N HIS A 309 13.06 -1.19 13.04
CA HIS A 309 12.59 -0.66 14.32
C HIS A 309 11.15 -1.07 14.63
N SER A 310 10.45 -1.57 13.61
CA SER A 310 9.06 -1.98 13.71
C SER A 310 8.81 -3.18 12.80
N PHE A 311 8.18 -4.22 13.33
CA PHE A 311 7.79 -5.39 12.56
C PHE A 311 6.34 -5.79 12.86
N PRO A 312 5.36 -5.08 12.26
CA PRO A 312 3.96 -5.48 12.35
C PRO A 312 3.76 -6.81 11.62
N ALA A 313 3.31 -7.83 12.33
CA ALA A 313 3.06 -9.16 11.80
C ALA A 313 1.97 -9.89 12.61
N VAL A 314 1.60 -11.08 12.16
CA VAL A 314 0.64 -11.96 12.81
C VAL A 314 1.36 -13.10 13.54
N ASN A 315 0.72 -13.65 14.58
CA ASN A 315 1.29 -14.73 15.40
C ASN A 315 1.78 -15.93 14.58
N THR A 316 1.07 -16.29 13.51
CA THR A 316 1.49 -17.38 12.62
C THR A 316 2.83 -17.12 11.94
N LEU A 317 3.09 -15.88 11.53
CA LEU A 317 4.38 -15.48 10.96
C LEU A 317 5.47 -15.47 12.04
N PHE A 318 5.20 -14.89 13.21
CA PHE A 318 6.17 -14.90 14.32
C PHE A 318 6.56 -16.33 14.74
N ASN A 319 5.59 -17.23 14.87
CA ASN A 319 5.84 -18.64 15.16
C ASN A 319 6.67 -19.30 14.05
N GLY A 320 6.38 -19.02 12.79
CA GLY A 320 7.17 -19.53 11.67
C GLY A 320 8.62 -19.06 11.70
N LEU A 321 8.85 -17.78 11.97
CA LEU A 321 10.19 -17.19 12.07
C LEU A 321 10.97 -17.76 13.26
N ALA A 322 10.38 -17.76 14.46
CA ALA A 322 11.03 -18.20 15.70
C ALA A 322 11.48 -19.66 15.67
N ASN A 323 10.81 -20.51 14.89
CA ASN A 323 11.14 -21.93 14.74
C ASN A 323 11.97 -22.24 13.48
N HIS A 324 12.36 -21.23 12.71
CA HIS A 324 13.16 -21.43 11.49
C HIS A 324 14.66 -21.54 11.83
N PRO A 325 15.43 -22.46 11.21
CA PRO A 325 16.87 -22.62 11.48
C PRO A 325 17.68 -21.33 11.30
N ASP A 326 17.29 -20.48 10.36
CA ASP A 326 17.96 -19.21 10.06
C ASP A 326 17.53 -18.04 10.97
N PHE A 327 16.73 -18.25 12.02
CA PHE A 327 16.23 -17.18 12.88
C PHE A 327 17.37 -16.31 13.46
N ASN A 328 18.46 -16.94 13.88
CA ASN A 328 19.62 -16.27 14.48
C ASN A 328 20.54 -15.57 13.45
N THR A 329 20.18 -15.58 12.16
CA THR A 329 20.91 -14.82 11.13
C THR A 329 20.47 -13.35 11.07
N VAL A 330 19.34 -13.02 11.71
CA VAL A 330 18.79 -11.67 11.79
C VAL A 330 19.23 -11.03 13.11
N ASP A 331 19.62 -9.76 13.04
CA ASP A 331 19.81 -8.94 14.23
C ASP A 331 18.44 -8.49 14.74
N TRP A 332 18.09 -8.94 15.95
CA TRP A 332 16.81 -8.64 16.62
C TRP A 332 16.97 -7.61 17.75
N SER A 333 18.17 -7.05 17.93
CA SER A 333 18.45 -6.06 18.98
C SER A 333 17.89 -4.67 18.67
#